data_AF-A0A1V5WWT8-F1
#
_entry.id   AF-A0A1V5WWT8-F1
#
_cell.length_a   1.000
_cell.length_b   1.000
_cell.length_c   1.000
_cell.angle_alpha   90.00
_cell.angle_beta   90.00
_cell.angle_gamma   90.00
#
_symmetry.space_group_name_H-M   'P 1'
#
loop_
_entity.id
_entity.type
_entity.pdbx_description
1 polymer ?
#
loop_
_entity_poly.entity_id
_entity_poly.type
_entity_poly.pdbx_seq_one_letter_code
_entity_poly.pdbx_strand_id
1 'polypeptide(L)'
;MGAVLAKNNDTGQVTVRDAPPDMAAATAGIRPGDTILLIDGRDVRPMTPEQVHEQLIGPVGTTVAVTVEREGRIVRLQVRRGPLRKSATSTP
;
A
#
# COMPACT_ATOMS: atom_id res chain seq x y z
N MET A 1 -6.17 0.64 2.99
CA MET A 1 -5.67 1.02 1.66
C MET A 1 -6.05 0.05 0.54
N GLY A 2 -6.28 -1.24 0.82
CA GLY A 2 -6.78 -2.19 -0.18
C GLY A 2 -5.78 -2.49 -1.28
N ALA A 3 -4.59 -2.95 -0.90
CA ALA A 3 -3.56 -3.42 -1.81
C ALA A 3 -2.95 -4.70 -1.24
N VAL A 4 -2.53 -5.60 -2.14
CA VAL A 4 -1.80 -6.81 -1.79
C VAL A 4 -0.32 -6.52 -1.94
N LEU A 5 0.43 -6.73 -0.86
CA LEU A 5 1.87 -6.51 -0.81
C LEU A 5 2.59 -7.84 -0.66
N ALA A 6 3.73 -7.97 -1.35
CA ALA A 6 4.73 -8.99 -1.09
C ALA A 6 5.90 -8.33 -0.37
N LYS A 7 6.46 -9.02 0.61
CA LYS A 7 7.77 -8.67 1.14
C LYS A 7 8.75 -9.75 0.74
N ASN A 8 9.89 -9.35 0.20
CA ASN A 8 11.01 -10.25 0.01
C ASN A 8 11.75 -10.42 1.35
N ASN A 9 11.87 -11.65 1.83
CA ASN A 9 12.50 -11.95 3.12
C ASN A 9 14.03 -11.79 3.08
N ASP A 10 14.66 -11.91 1.91
CA ASP A 10 16.11 -11.79 1.75
C ASP A 10 16.57 -10.33 1.73
N THR A 11 15.84 -9.47 1.00
CA THR A 11 16.22 -8.05 0.80
C THR A 11 15.43 -7.08 1.67
N GLY A 12 14.34 -7.53 2.32
CA GLY A 12 13.41 -6.69 3.05
C GLY A 12 12.50 -5.83 2.14
N GLN A 13 12.61 -5.98 0.83
CA GLN A 13 11.96 -5.11 -0.15
C GLN A 13 10.47 -5.43 -0.25
N VAL A 14 9.61 -4.40 -0.21
CA VAL A 14 8.16 -4.55 -0.29
C VAL A 14 7.70 -4.20 -1.69
N THR A 15 7.05 -5.12 -2.39
CA THR A 15 6.51 -4.93 -3.74
C THR A 15 5.00 -5.04 -3.74
N VAL A 16 4.36 -4.25 -4.59
CA VAL A 16 2.92 -4.32 -4.80
C VAL A 16 2.63 -5.49 -5.72
N ARG A 17 1.95 -6.52 -5.19
CA ARG A 17 1.49 -7.65 -6.00
C ARG A 17 0.23 -7.34 -6.75
N ASP A 18 -0.71 -6.67 -6.07
CA ASP A 18 -2.01 -6.37 -6.64
C ASP A 18 -2.61 -5.12 -5.99
N ALA A 19 -3.37 -4.36 -6.77
CA ALA A 19 -4.05 -3.15 -6.34
C ALA A 19 -5.41 -3.09 -7.02
N PRO A 20 -6.48 -3.62 -6.37
CA PRO A 20 -7.81 -3.60 -6.94
C PRO A 20 -8.26 -2.17 -7.29
N PRO A 21 -8.85 -1.93 -8.48
CA PRO A 21 -9.19 -0.58 -8.95
C PRO A 21 -10.20 0.13 -8.05
N ASP A 22 -11.06 -0.61 -7.36
CA ASP A 22 -12.07 -0.09 -6.42
C ASP A 22 -11.49 0.29 -5.05
N MET A 23 -10.18 0.16 -4.85
CA MET A 23 -9.50 0.44 -3.60
C MET A 23 -8.68 1.73 -3.66
N ALA A 24 -8.48 2.32 -2.48
CA ALA A 24 -7.77 3.57 -2.31
C ALA A 24 -6.36 3.58 -2.94
N ALA A 25 -5.62 2.47 -2.84
CA ALA A 25 -4.28 2.35 -3.42
C ALA A 25 -4.28 2.56 -4.94
N ALA A 26 -5.17 1.89 -5.67
CA ALA A 26 -5.29 2.05 -7.11
C ALA A 26 -5.80 3.45 -7.49
N THR A 27 -6.76 4.00 -6.75
CA THR A 27 -7.23 5.39 -6.94
C THR A 27 -6.09 6.40 -6.75
N ALA A 28 -5.13 6.12 -5.87
CA ALA A 28 -3.95 6.94 -5.65
C ALA A 28 -2.84 6.75 -6.70
N GLY A 29 -3.01 5.83 -7.66
CA GLY A 29 -2.04 5.57 -8.72
C GLY A 29 -0.96 4.54 -8.39
N ILE A 30 -1.13 3.79 -7.30
CA ILE A 30 -0.30 2.61 -7.00
C ILE A 30 -0.63 1.53 -8.02
N ARG A 31 0.41 0.89 -8.55
CA ARG A 31 0.28 -0.17 -9.57
C ARG A 31 1.01 -1.44 -9.10
N PRO A 32 0.54 -2.62 -9.54
CA PRO A 32 1.31 -3.85 -9.40
C PRO A 32 2.72 -3.70 -10.01
N GLY A 33 3.73 -4.24 -9.33
CA GLY A 33 5.14 -4.11 -9.70
C GLY A 33 5.85 -2.89 -9.09
N ASP A 34 5.12 -1.97 -8.46
CA ASP A 34 5.73 -0.89 -7.69
C ASP A 34 6.50 -1.45 -6.48
N THR A 35 7.68 -0.91 -6.23
CA THR A 35 8.45 -1.23 -5.03
C THR A 35 8.26 -0.15 -3.98
N ILE A 36 7.63 -0.48 -2.85
CA ILE A 36 7.48 0.45 -1.73
C ILE A 36 8.83 0.61 -1.02
N LEU A 37 9.26 1.85 -0.90
CA LEU A 37 10.48 2.24 -0.19
C LEU A 37 10.18 2.89 1.16
N LEU A 38 9.19 3.79 1.18
CA LEU A 38 8.82 4.54 2.39
C LEU A 38 7.30 4.56 2.55
N ILE A 39 6.84 4.43 3.79
CA ILE A 39 5.45 4.69 4.18
C ILE A 39 5.48 5.74 5.28
N ASP A 40 4.80 6.86 5.03
CA ASP A 40 4.74 8.02 5.93
C ASP A 40 6.13 8.54 6.32
N GLY A 41 7.07 8.49 5.36
CA GLY A 41 8.48 8.85 5.57
C GLY A 41 9.31 7.81 6.34
N ARG A 42 8.73 6.67 6.73
CA ARG A 42 9.44 5.57 7.39
C ARG A 42 9.86 4.51 6.39
N ASP A 43 11.10 4.05 6.49
CA ASP A 43 11.65 2.97 5.68
C ASP A 43 10.98 1.65 6.01
N VAL A 44 10.49 0.96 4.97
CA VAL A 44 9.80 -0.32 5.11
C VAL A 44 10.74 -1.51 5.12
N ARG A 45 11.99 -1.35 4.68
CA ARG A 45 13.00 -2.43 4.65
C ARG A 45 13.26 -3.06 6.01
N PRO A 46 13.49 -2.29 7.10
CA PRO A 46 13.69 -2.86 8.43
C PRO A 46 12.38 -3.32 9.08
N MET A 47 11.21 -3.00 8.52
CA MET A 47 9.92 -3.28 9.14
C MET A 47 9.48 -4.73 8.88
N THR A 48 8.82 -5.36 9.85
CA THR A 48 8.19 -6.67 9.63
C THR A 48 6.93 -6.54 8.76
N PRO A 49 6.45 -7.63 8.11
CA PRO A 49 5.20 -7.61 7.38
C PRO A 49 4.02 -7.08 8.20
N GLU A 50 3.97 -7.42 9.49
CA GLU A 50 2.96 -6.93 10.43
C GLU A 50 3.06 -5.42 10.62
N GLN A 51 4.27 -4.89 10.85
CA GLN A 51 4.48 -3.44 11.00
C GLN A 51 4.11 -2.67 9.74
N VAL A 52 4.45 -3.19 8.55
CA VAL A 52 4.05 -2.59 7.28
C VAL A 52 2.52 -2.57 7.17
N HIS A 53 1.86 -3.65 7.56
CA HIS A 53 0.42 -3.74 7.57
C HIS A 53 -0.22 -2.73 8.54
N GLU A 54 0.32 -2.59 9.74
CA GLU A 54 -0.10 -1.60 10.75
C GLU A 54 0.09 -0.16 10.27
N GLN A 55 1.14 0.15 9.50
CA GLN A 55 1.34 1.49 8.94
C GLN A 55 0.32 1.80 7.84
N LEU A 56 -0.14 0.79 7.11
CA LEU A 56 -1.10 0.97 6.01
C LEU A 56 -2.54 0.97 6.50
N ILE A 57 -2.83 0.21 7.55
CA ILE A 57 -4.09 0.27 8.28
C ILE A 57 -4.07 1.52 9.15
N GLY A 58 -5.09 2.34 9.01
CA GLY A 58 -5.24 3.53 9.83
C GLY A 58 -6.67 4.03 9.81
N PRO A 59 -6.96 5.10 10.56
CA PRO A 59 -8.30 5.64 10.64
C PRO A 59 -8.81 6.01 9.24
N VAL A 60 -10.06 5.63 8.96
CA VAL A 60 -10.73 5.99 7.71
C VAL A 60 -10.75 7.51 7.57
N GLY A 61 -10.43 8.00 6.38
CA GLY A 61 -10.35 9.43 6.09
C GLY A 61 -8.95 10.03 6.25
N THR A 62 -7.99 9.33 6.86
CA THR A 62 -6.60 9.79 6.92
C THR A 62 -5.84 9.48 5.64
N THR A 63 -4.80 10.26 5.35
CA THR A 63 -3.93 10.05 4.18
C THR A 63 -2.62 9.41 4.64
N VAL A 64 -2.10 8.46 3.86
CA VAL A 64 -0.75 7.92 4.03
C VAL A 64 0.08 8.30 2.81
N ALA A 65 1.29 8.81 3.04
CA ALA A 65 2.25 9.03 1.97
C ALA A 65 2.99 7.73 1.69
N VAL A 66 2.98 7.24 0.47
CA VAL A 66 3.74 6.06 0.04
C VAL A 66 4.74 6.51 -1.00
N THR A 67 6.02 6.24 -0.76
CA THR A 67 7.07 6.41 -1.76
C THR A 67 7.34 5.07 -2.39
N VAL A 68 7.13 4.99 -3.69
CA VAL A 68 7.39 3.80 -4.49
C VAL A 68 8.49 4.07 -5.51
N GLU A 69 9.20 3.03 -5.89
CA GLU A 69 10.05 3.00 -7.07
C GLU A 69 9.33 2.26 -8.18
N ARG A 70 9.20 2.92 -9.34
CA ARG A 70 8.63 2.37 -10.56
C ARG A 70 9.64 2.59 -11.68
N GLU A 71 10.15 1.51 -12.26
CA GLU A 71 11.11 1.56 -13.38
C GLU A 71 12.34 2.43 -13.07
N GLY A 72 12.87 2.33 -11.84
CA GLY A 72 14.01 3.12 -11.37
C GLY A 72 13.68 4.60 -11.08
N ARG A 73 12.41 5.01 -11.14
CA ARG A 73 11.96 6.35 -10.76
C ARG A 73 11.24 6.31 -9.43
N ILE A 74 11.61 7.23 -8.55
CA ILE A 74 10.96 7.42 -7.26
C ILE A 74 9.69 8.24 -7.46
N VAL A 75 8.54 7.64 -7.17
CA VAL A 75 7.21 8.27 -7.25
C VAL A 75 6.63 8.36 -5.84
N ARG A 76 6.26 9.57 -5.42
CA ARG A 76 5.57 9.79 -4.15
C ARG A 76 4.08 9.90 -4.40
N LEU A 77 3.31 9.00 -3.80
CA LEU A 77 1.86 8.92 -3.93
C LEU A 77 1.22 9.16 -2.57
N GLN A 78 0.08 9.86 -2.56
CA GLN A 78 -0.71 10.05 -1.36
C GLN A 78 -1.97 9.20 -1.48
N VAL A 79 -2.10 8.23 -0.59
CA VAL A 79 -3.24 7.31 -0.58
C VAL A 79 -4.17 7.72 0.56
N ARG A 80 -5.43 7.95 0.26
CA ARG A 80 -6.44 8.28 1.29
C ARG A 80 -7.09 7.00 1.79
N ARG A 81 -6.99 6.67 3.09
CA ARG A 81 -7.61 5.48 3.70
C ARG A 81 -9.12 5.57 3.50
N GLY A 82 -9.64 4.77 2.58
CA GLY A 82 -11.07 4.51 2.48
C GLY A 82 -11.53 3.56 3.60
N PRO A 83 -12.84 3.52 3.89
CA PRO A 83 -13.40 2.47 4.74
C PRO A 83 -12.99 1.11 4.18
N LEU A 84 -12.62 0.18 5.07
CA LEU A 84 -12.57 -1.23 4.70
C LEU A 84 -13.98 -1.59 4.23
N ARG A 85 -14.24 -1.59 2.91
CA ARG A 85 -15.43 -2.25 2.39
C ARG A 85 -15.24 -3.72 2.74
N LYS A 86 -15.82 -4.15 3.87
CA LYS A 86 -16.28 -5.53 3.98
C LYS A 86 -17.12 -5.75 2.74
N SER A 87 -16.77 -6.77 1.97
CA SER A 87 -17.55 -7.25 0.84
C SER A 87 -19.02 -7.16 1.18
N ALA A 88 -19.72 -6.23 0.55
CA ALA A 88 -21.17 -6.29 0.45
C ALA A 88 -21.45 -7.43 -0.54
N THR A 89 -21.43 -8.65 -0.02
CA THR A 89 -22.15 -9.80 -0.57
C THR A 89 -23.14 -10.11 0.55
N SER A 90 -24.38 -9.63 0.50
CA SER A 90 -25.39 -10.06 -0.45
C SER A 90 -26.47 -8.97 -0.60
N THR A 91 -26.90 -8.73 -1.82
CA THR A 91 -28.18 -8.09 -2.18
C THR A 91 -28.96 -9.12 -2.99
N PRO A 92 -30.29 -9.16 -3.00
CA PRO A 92 -31.30 -8.67 -2.04
C PRO A 92 -31.92 -9.80 -1.19
#